data_AF-A0A3B0U2W8-F1
#
_entry.id   AF-A0A3B0U2W8-F1
#
_cell.length_a   1.000
_cell.length_b   1.000
_cell.length_c   1.000
_cell.angle_alpha   90.00
_cell.angle_beta   90.00
_cell.angle_gamma   90.00
#
_symmetry.space_group_name_H-M   'P 1'
#
loop_
_entity.id
_entity.type
_entity.pdbx_description
1 polymer ?
#
loop_
_entity_poly.entity_id
_entity_poly.type
_entity_poly.pdbx_seq_one_letter_code
_entity_poly.pdbx_strand_id
1 'polypeptide(L)' 'MKARNIKALESLSFMSHLSGLLTVMLGIVVTFINVIDQNLGQIHVGIFIFASGYAFMKISSRITQIILDEKSGKNFSF' A
#
# COMPACT_ATOMS: atom_id res chain seq x y z
N MET A 1 -15.74 17.41 3.21
CA MET A 1 -14.69 17.64 2.18
C MET A 1 -15.29 18.13 0.84
N LYS A 2 -14.55 18.88 -0.02
CA LYS A 2 -15.00 19.20 -1.40
C LYS A 2 -15.07 17.92 -2.24
N ALA A 3 -16.08 17.77 -3.10
CA ALA A 3 -16.29 16.57 -3.93
C ALA A 3 -15.08 16.18 -4.80
N ARG A 4 -14.34 17.19 -5.30
CA ARG A 4 -13.09 16.98 -6.05
C ARG A 4 -12.01 16.27 -5.22
N ASN A 5 -11.90 16.60 -3.93
CA ASN A 5 -10.90 16.00 -3.04
C ASN A 5 -11.24 14.54 -2.73
N ILE A 6 -12.53 14.23 -2.56
CA ILE A 6 -13.00 12.86 -2.35
C ILE A 6 -12.65 11.97 -3.54
N LYS A 7 -12.98 12.44 -4.76
CA LYS A 7 -12.65 11.70 -6.00
C LYS A 7 -11.14 11.52 -6.20
N ALA A 8 -10.34 12.52 -5.84
CA ALA A 8 -8.89 12.42 -5.89
C ALA A 8 -8.34 11.41 -4.86
N LEU A 9 -8.87 11.40 -3.63
CA LEU A 9 -8.50 10.42 -2.60
C LEU A 9 -8.92 9.00 -3.00
N GLU A 10 -10.10 8.81 -3.62
CA GLU A 10 -10.54 7.50 -4.11
C GLU A 10 -9.57 6.96 -5.17
N SER A 11 -9.19 7.80 -6.14
CA SER A 11 -8.20 7.45 -7.16
C SER A 11 -6.83 7.13 -6.55
N LEU A 12 -6.37 7.96 -5.61
CA LEU A 12 -5.11 7.73 -4.91
C LEU A 12 -5.14 6.42 -4.11
N SER A 13 -6.24 6.13 -3.41
CA SER A 13 -6.43 4.88 -2.68
C SER A 13 -6.31 3.68 -3.62
N PHE A 14 -6.99 3.72 -4.76
CA PHE A 14 -6.93 2.65 -5.75
C PHE A 14 -5.51 2.45 -6.29
N MET A 15 -4.84 3.54 -6.67
CA MET A 15 -3.47 3.48 -7.19
C MET A 15 -2.47 2.99 -6.13
N SER A 16 -2.59 3.45 -4.88
CA SER A 16 -1.76 2.94 -3.76
C SER A 16 -2.01 1.47 -3.47
N HIS A 17 -3.26 0.98 -3.57
CA HIS A 17 -3.54 -0.43 -3.40
C HIS A 17 -2.92 -1.27 -4.51
N LEU A 18 -3.11 -0.86 -5.77
CA LEU A 18 -2.62 -1.60 -6.93
C LEU A 18 -1.09 -1.61 -6.96
N SER A 19 -0.46 -0.44 -6.77
CA SER A 19 0.99 -0.33 -6.67
C SER A 19 1.52 -1.15 -5.50
N GLY A 20 0.89 -1.07 -4.33
CA GLY A 20 1.30 -1.83 -3.15
C GLY A 20 1.24 -3.34 -3.39
N LEU A 21 0.16 -3.84 -4.00
CA LEU A 21 -0.01 -5.25 -4.34
C LEU A 21 1.08 -5.75 -5.30
N LEU A 22 1.37 -5.00 -6.36
CA LEU A 22 2.44 -5.34 -7.30
C LEU A 22 3.80 -5.34 -6.61
N THR A 23 4.09 -4.36 -5.77
CA THR A 23 5.35 -4.27 -5.03
C THR A 23 5.50 -5.43 -4.04
N VAL A 24 4.44 -5.82 -3.32
CA VAL A 24 4.46 -7.00 -2.43
C VAL A 24 4.81 -8.27 -3.22
N MET A 25 4.18 -8.49 -4.37
CA MET A 25 4.46 -9.64 -5.23
C MET A 25 5.92 -9.64 -5.71
N LEU A 26 6.45 -8.49 -6.13
CA LEU A 26 7.86 -8.35 -6.53
C LEU A 26 8.81 -8.65 -5.37
N GLY A 27 8.52 -8.16 -4.16
CA GLY A 27 9.33 -8.43 -2.97
C GLY A 27 9.40 -9.92 -2.65
N ILE A 28 8.28 -10.64 -2.78
CA ILE A 28 8.24 -12.10 -2.62
C ILE A 28 9.12 -12.77 -3.67
N VAL A 29 8.95 -12.43 -4.95
CA VAL A 29 9.71 -13.02 -6.06
C VAL A 29 11.23 -12.81 -5.87
N VAL A 30 11.64 -11.58 -5.57
CA VAL A 30 13.06 -11.25 -5.33
C VAL A 30 13.60 -12.04 -4.14
N THR A 31 12.82 -12.18 -3.07
CA THR A 31 13.22 -12.99 -1.91
C THR A 31 13.42 -14.46 -2.29
N PHE A 32 12.48 -15.05 -3.04
CA PHE A 32 12.62 -16.43 -3.51
C PHE A 32 13.82 -16.64 -4.43
N ILE A 33 14.06 -15.73 -5.37
CA ILE A 33 15.24 -15.79 -6.26
C ILE A 33 16.52 -15.77 -5.45
N ASN A 34 16.66 -14.86 -4.48
CA ASN A 34 17.84 -14.77 -3.63
C ASN A 34 18.04 -16.02 -2.76
N VAL A 35 16.97 -16.68 -2.32
CA VAL A 35 17.05 -17.94 -1.58
C VAL A 35 17.53 -19.08 -2.48
N ILE A 36 17.01 -19.17 -3.72
CA ILE A 36 17.42 -20.19 -4.70
C ILE A 36 18.88 -20.00 -5.11
N ASP A 37 19.30 -18.76 -5.32
CA ASP A 37 20.68 -18.39 -5.68
C ASP A 37 21.66 -18.46 -4.49
N GLN A 38 21.18 -18.88 -3.31
CA GLN A 38 21.93 -18.90 -2.04
C GLN A 38 22.56 -17.56 -1.65
N ASN A 39 22.12 -16.46 -2.25
CA ASN A 39 22.60 -15.11 -2.00
C ASN A 39 21.83 -14.47 -0.83
N LEU A 40 22.01 -15.05 0.35
CA LEU A 40 21.33 -14.62 1.58
C LEU A 40 21.65 -13.16 1.96
N GLY A 41 22.81 -12.66 1.53
CA GLY A 41 23.24 -11.29 1.73
C GLY A 41 22.29 -10.26 1.12
N GLN A 42 21.54 -10.60 0.06
CA GLN A 42 20.61 -9.69 -0.63
C GLN A 42 19.14 -9.87 -0.25
N ILE A 43 18.81 -10.84 0.62
CA ILE A 43 17.42 -11.08 1.05
C ILE A 43 16.78 -9.84 1.67
N HIS A 44 17.56 -9.00 2.36
CA HIS A 44 17.08 -7.75 2.95
C HIS A 44 16.45 -6.81 1.93
N VAL A 45 16.90 -6.83 0.66
CA VAL A 45 16.31 -6.04 -0.44
C VAL A 45 14.90 -6.53 -0.75
N GLY A 46 14.71 -7.85 -0.86
CA GLY A 46 13.40 -8.45 -1.08
C GLY A 46 12.42 -8.15 0.06
N ILE A 47 12.88 -8.25 1.30
CA ILE A 47 12.10 -7.90 2.50
C ILE A 47 11.74 -6.41 2.51
N PHE A 48 12.67 -5.52 2.15
CA PHE A 48 12.41 -4.08 2.07
C PHE A 48 11.36 -3.74 1.02
N ILE A 49 11.46 -4.34 -0.18
CA ILE A 49 10.47 -4.21 -1.24
C ILE A 49 9.11 -4.68 -0.74
N PHE A 50 9.03 -5.86 -0.11
CA PHE A 50 7.80 -6.38 0.47
C PHE A 50 7.19 -5.42 1.49
N ALA A 51 7.99 -4.93 2.44
CA ALA A 51 7.54 -4.01 3.49
C ALA A 51 7.00 -2.69 2.92
N SER A 52 7.66 -2.13 1.90
CA SER A 52 7.20 -0.91 1.22
C SER A 52 5.87 -1.12 0.50
N GLY A 53 5.70 -2.26 -0.19
CA GLY A 53 4.43 -2.60 -0.83
C GLY A 53 3.29 -2.76 0.19
N TYR A 54 3.56 -3.42 1.32
CA TYR A 54 2.60 -3.55 2.40
C TYR A 54 2.21 -2.20 3.00
N ALA A 55 3.16 -1.28 3.14
CA ALA A 55 2.88 0.08 3.60
C ALA A 55 1.92 0.82 2.63
N PHE A 56 2.11 0.69 1.32
CA PHE A 56 1.19 1.27 0.32
C PHE A 56 -0.23 0.70 0.41
N MET A 57 -0.36 -0.62 0.60
CA MET A 57 -1.67 -1.24 0.82
C MET A 57 -2.34 -0.70 2.10
N LYS A 58 -1.57 -0.53 3.18
CA LYS A 58 -2.08 0.03 4.44
C LYS A 58 -2.50 1.49 4.31
N ILE A 59 -1.73 2.30 3.57
CA ILE A 59 -2.08 3.70 3.26
C ILE A 59 -3.40 3.75 2.48
N SER A 60 -3.56 2.89 1.46
CA SER A 60 -4.81 2.79 0.72
C SER A 60 -6.00 2.47 1.63
N SER A 61 -5.86 1.45 2.49
CA SER A 61 -6.91 1.09 3.45
C SER A 61 -7.30 2.26 4.36
N ARG A 62 -6.32 3.04 4.85
CA ARG A 62 -6.57 4.23 5.66
C ARG A 62 -7.27 5.33 4.88
N ILE A 63 -6.89 5.60 3.64
CA ILE A 63 -7.55 6.58 2.78
C ILE A 63 -9.02 6.19 2.54
N THR A 64 -9.27 4.91 2.24
CA THR A 64 -10.64 4.39 2.07
C THR A 64 -11.46 4.57 3.34
N GLN A 65 -10.88 4.26 4.50
CA GLN A 65 -11.55 4.44 5.78
C GLN A 65 -11.94 5.92 6.02
N ILE A 66 -11.02 6.86 5.78
CA ILE A 66 -11.29 8.30 5.92
C ILE A 66 -12.44 8.74 5.00
N ILE A 67 -12.47 8.26 3.75
CA ILE A 67 -13.55 8.59 2.81
C ILE A 67 -14.90 8.03 3.29
N LEU A 68 -14.93 6.80 3.81
CA LEU A 68 -16.14 6.17 4.32
C LEU A 68 -16.66 6.87 5.58
N ASP A 69 -15.76 7.23 6.50
CA ASP A 69 -16.12 7.95 7.73
C ASP A 69 -16.70 9.34 7.41
N GLU A 70 -16.10 10.06 6.45
CA GLU A 70 -16.59 11.35 5.96
C GLU A 70 -17.95 11.22 5.26
N LYS A 71 -18.17 10.16 4.45
CA LYS A 71 -19.48 9.88 3.82
C LYS A 71 -20.56 9.50 4.83
N SER A 72 -20.17 8.86 5.94
CA SER A 72 -21.08 8.43 7.01
C SER A 72 -21.45 9.56 7.98
N GLY A 73 -20.91 10.77 7.82
CA GLY A 73 -21.19 11.91 8.70
C GLY A 73 -20.57 11.81 10.10
N LYS A 74 -19.63 10.89 10.31
CA LYS A 74 -18.84 10.84 11.54
C LYS A 74 -17.77 11.94 11.47
N ASN A 75 -18.14 13.14 11.92
CA ASN A 75 -17.18 14.22 12.11
C ASN A 75 -16.12 13.78 13.14
N PHE A 76 -14.89 13.56 12.67
CA PHE A 76 -13.74 13.53 13.57
C PHE A 76 -13.53 14.94 14.12
N SER A 77 -13.97 15.16 15.36
CA SER A 77 -13.45 16.24 16.19
C SER A 77 -11.98 15.92 16.44
N PHE A 78 -11.09 16.60 15.71
CA PHE A 78 -9.68 16.70 16.08
C PHE A 78 -9.52 17.57 17.32
#